data_AF-A0A2N0Q6N5-F1
#
_entry.id   AF-A0A2N0Q6N5-F1
#
_cell.length_a   1.000
_cell.length_b   1.000
_cell.length_c   1.000
_cell.angle_alpha   90.00
_cell.angle_beta   90.00
_cell.angle_gamma   90.00
#
_symmetry.space_group_name_H-M   'P 1'
#
loop_
_entity.id
_entity.type
_entity.pdbx_description
1 polymer ?
#
loop_
_entity_poly.entity_id
_entity_poly.type
_entity_poly.pdbx_seq_one_letter_code
_entity_poly.pdbx_strand_id
1 'polypeptide(L)'
;MNPLLLQEEIEKKIVKQKEKLLKFPESEEALVIWISNALFANRTITGKIIATKAFNFAKLMNIKSFIESIDWLNNFKKRNNIKQYNKYEEV
;
A
#
# COMPACT_ATOMS: atom_id res chain seq x y z
N MET A 1 3.17 32.79 -12.18
CA MET A 1 2.45 31.52 -11.94
C MET A 1 2.55 31.24 -10.44
N ASN A 2 1.44 30.97 -9.76
CA ASN A 2 1.47 30.72 -8.31
C ASN A 2 2.04 29.31 -8.04
N PRO A 3 3.14 29.17 -7.29
CA PRO A 3 3.76 27.86 -7.01
C PRO A 3 2.81 26.86 -6.35
N LEU A 4 1.87 27.34 -5.52
CA LEU A 4 0.87 26.49 -4.85
C LEU A 4 -0.07 25.81 -5.85
N LEU A 5 -0.52 26.55 -6.88
CA LEU A 5 -1.40 26.02 -7.92
C LEU A 5 -0.72 24.90 -8.72
N LEU A 6 0.59 25.03 -8.99
CA LEU A 6 1.35 24.01 -9.70
C LEU A 6 1.51 22.73 -8.86
N GLN A 7 1.69 22.87 -7.54
CA GLN A 7 1.75 21.74 -6.62
C GLN A 7 0.41 21.00 -6.55
N GLU A 8 -0.71 21.71 -6.39
CA GLU A 8 -2.04 21.09 -6.38
C GLU A 8 -2.36 20.36 -7.68
N GLU A 9 -1.93 20.90 -8.82
CA GLU A 9 -2.18 20.31 -10.14
C GLU A 9 -1.30 19.08 -10.42
N ILE A 10 -0.06 19.08 -9.89
CA ILE A 10 0.82 17.91 -9.86
C ILE A 10 0.23 16.81 -8.97
N GLU A 11 -0.22 17.15 -7.75
CA GLU A 11 -0.83 16.20 -6.82
C GLU A 11 -2.09 15.57 -7.41
N LYS A 12 -2.99 16.37 -8.00
CA LYS A 12 -4.19 15.86 -8.69
C LYS A 12 -3.84 14.91 -9.82
N LYS A 13 -2.80 15.19 -10.61
CA LYS A 13 -2.33 14.28 -11.67
C LYS A 13 -1.79 12.97 -11.11
N ILE A 14 -1.03 13.03 -10.02
CA ILE A 14 -0.46 11.85 -9.35
C ILE A 14 -1.57 10.98 -8.77
N VAL A 15 -2.54 11.58 -8.07
CA VAL A 15 -3.70 10.87 -7.50
C VAL A 15 -4.51 10.20 -8.61
N LYS A 16 -4.85 10.93 -9.67
CA LYS A 16 -5.62 10.38 -10.81
C LYS A 16 -4.89 9.26 -11.55
N GLN A 17 -3.55 9.33 -11.67
CA GLN A 17 -2.77 8.22 -12.24
C GLN A 17 -2.73 7.00 -11.32
N LYS A 18 -2.61 7.20 -10.01
CA LYS A 18 -2.66 6.11 -9.03
C LYS A 18 -4.01 5.41 -9.05
N GLU A 19 -5.12 6.15 -9.04
CA GLU A 19 -6.48 5.58 -9.17
C GLU A 19 -6.65 4.75 -10.44
N LYS A 20 -6.10 5.22 -11.57
CA LYS A 20 -6.18 4.49 -12.86
C LYS A 20 -5.40 3.17 -12.85
N LEU A 21 -4.37 3.05 -12.03
CA LEU A 21 -3.49 1.87 -11.95
C LEU A 21 -3.92 0.86 -10.87
N LEU A 22 -4.70 1.31 -9.88
CA LEU A 22 -5.11 0.49 -8.76
C LEU A 22 -6.53 -0.03 -8.96
N LYS A 23 -6.69 -1.35 -8.99
CA LYS A 23 -8.01 -1.98 -9.09
C LYS A 23 -8.86 -1.73 -7.83
N PHE A 24 -8.22 -1.46 -6.69
CA PHE A 24 -8.84 -1.30 -5.37
C PHE A 24 -8.12 -0.20 -4.55
N PRO A 25 -8.25 1.08 -4.92
CA PRO A 25 -7.46 2.16 -4.34
C PRO A 25 -7.68 2.34 -2.83
N GLU A 26 -8.91 2.23 -2.34
CA GLU A 26 -9.25 2.42 -0.91
C GLU A 26 -8.69 1.31 -0.03
N SER A 27 -8.73 0.06 -0.52
CA SER A 27 -8.15 -1.09 0.19
C SER A 27 -6.62 -0.99 0.28
N GLU A 28 -5.96 -0.56 -0.80
CA GLU A 28 -4.52 -0.36 -0.80
C GLU A 28 -4.10 0.83 0.07
N GLU A 29 -4.86 1.93 0.05
CA GLU A 29 -4.60 3.09 0.92
C GLU A 29 -4.71 2.73 2.40
N ALA A 30 -5.79 2.05 2.79
CA ALA A 30 -5.96 1.56 4.17
C ALA A 30 -4.80 0.64 4.58
N LEU A 31 -4.33 -0.20 3.67
CA LEU A 31 -3.18 -1.09 3.89
C LEU A 31 -1.88 -0.32 4.10
N VAL A 32 -1.63 0.73 3.31
CA VAL A 32 -0.44 1.59 3.47
C VAL A 32 -0.46 2.28 4.83
N ILE A 33 -1.59 2.85 5.25
CA ILE A 33 -1.73 3.49 6.56
C ILE A 33 -1.46 2.48 7.68
N TRP A 34 -2.02 1.28 7.57
CA TRP A 34 -1.82 0.22 8.57
C TRP A 34 -0.35 -0.21 8.65
N ILE A 35 0.35 -0.36 7.51
CA ILE A 35 1.78 -0.69 7.47
C ILE A 35 2.61 0.42 8.13
N SER A 36 2.36 1.68 7.79
CA SER A 36 3.07 2.82 8.37
C SER A 36 2.93 2.86 9.90
N ASN A 37 1.73 2.65 10.42
CA ASN A 37 1.49 2.61 11.87
C ASN A 37 2.21 1.44 12.55
N ALA A 38 2.22 0.27 11.92
CA ALA A 38 2.89 -0.90 12.47
C ALA A 38 4.43 -0.75 12.43
N LEU A 39 4.99 -0.13 11.39
CA LEU A 39 6.41 0.22 11.32
C LEU A 39 6.78 1.27 12.38
N PHE A 40 5.95 2.31 12.57
CA PHE A 40 6.13 3.31 13.62
C PHE A 40 6.11 2.70 15.03
N ALA A 41 5.33 1.63 15.23
CA ALA A 41 5.30 0.85 16.46
C ALA A 41 6.42 -0.22 16.55
N ASN A 42 7.46 -0.12 15.71
CA ASN A 42 8.59 -1.06 15.64
C ASN A 42 8.20 -2.54 15.44
N ARG A 43 7.04 -2.81 14.81
CA ARG A 43 6.60 -4.18 14.52
C ARG A 43 7.23 -4.68 13.22
N THR A 44 7.69 -5.92 13.24
CA THR A 44 8.12 -6.62 12.03
C THR A 44 6.91 -7.02 11.19
N ILE A 45 6.86 -6.57 9.93
CA ILE A 45 5.78 -6.90 9.00
C ILE A 45 6.36 -7.68 7.82
N THR A 46 6.07 -8.97 7.76
CA THR A 46 6.49 -9.84 6.67
C THR A 46 5.55 -9.72 5.47
N GLY A 47 6.00 -10.18 4.29
CA GLY A 47 5.14 -10.22 3.10
C GLY A 47 3.85 -11.02 3.30
N LYS A 48 3.91 -12.11 4.08
CA LYS A 48 2.73 -12.92 4.42
C LYS A 48 1.73 -12.13 5.27
N ILE A 49 2.20 -11.36 6.24
CA ILE A 49 1.35 -10.50 7.07
C ILE A 49 0.66 -9.44 6.21
N ILE A 50 1.39 -8.81 5.27
CA ILE A 50 0.82 -7.82 4.33
C ILE A 50 -0.30 -8.46 3.50
N ALA A 51 -0.04 -9.62 2.88
CA ALA A 51 -1.00 -10.32 2.04
C ALA A 51 -2.27 -10.69 2.81
N THR A 52 -2.13 -11.27 4.01
CA THR A 52 -3.28 -11.59 4.87
C THR A 52 -4.06 -10.34 5.28
N LYS A 53 -3.38 -9.24 5.62
CA LYS A 53 -4.07 -8.00 5.99
C LYS A 53 -4.83 -7.39 4.80
N ALA A 54 -4.25 -7.42 3.61
CA ALA A 54 -4.90 -6.96 2.38
C ALA A 54 -6.19 -7.73 2.09
N PHE A 55 -6.15 -9.05 2.22
CA PHE A 55 -7.31 -9.90 2.06
C PHE A 55 -8.41 -9.59 3.08
N ASN A 56 -8.03 -9.33 4.34
CA ASN A 56 -8.98 -8.94 5.37
C ASN A 56 -9.64 -7.58 5.06
N PHE A 57 -8.88 -6.60 4.57
CA PHE A 57 -9.44 -5.32 4.13
C PHE A 57 -10.37 -5.48 2.93
N ALA A 58 -9.98 -6.29 1.93
CA ALA A 58 -10.85 -6.60 0.81
C ALA A 58 -12.17 -7.23 1.27
N LYS A 59 -12.13 -8.18 2.23
CA LYS A 59 -13.35 -8.76 2.83
C LYS A 59 -14.21 -7.72 3.54
N LEU A 60 -13.61 -6.87 4.37
CA LEU A 60 -14.32 -5.81 5.11
C LEU A 60 -14.98 -4.79 4.16
N MET A 61 -14.36 -4.53 3.01
CA MET A 61 -14.87 -3.65 1.96
C MET A 61 -15.76 -4.37 0.93
N ASN A 62 -16.12 -5.65 1.18
CA ASN A 62 -16.94 -6.48 0.30
C ASN A 62 -16.36 -6.67 -1.13
N ILE A 63 -15.04 -6.60 -1.28
CA ILE A 63 -14.29 -6.83 -2.52
C ILE A 63 -14.02 -8.33 -2.66
N LYS A 64 -14.99 -9.08 -3.20
CA LYS A 64 -14.92 -10.55 -3.32
C LYS A 64 -13.93 -11.06 -4.37
N SER A 65 -13.53 -10.20 -5.32
CA SER A 65 -12.64 -10.55 -6.43
C SER A 65 -11.16 -10.34 -6.15
N PHE A 66 -10.82 -9.91 -4.93
CA PHE A 66 -9.43 -9.74 -4.52
C PHE A 66 -8.78 -11.10 -4.26
N ILE A 67 -7.58 -11.29 -4.81
CA ILE A 67 -6.75 -12.48 -4.59
C ILE A 67 -5.35 -11.98 -4.26
N GLU A 68 -4.84 -12.37 -3.10
CA GLU A 68 -3.47 -12.09 -2.68
C GLU A 68 -2.47 -12.98 -3.43
N SER A 69 -2.09 -12.56 -4.65
CA SER A 69 -1.05 -13.24 -5.43
C SER A 69 0.35 -12.70 -5.10
N ILE A 70 1.37 -13.52 -5.39
CA ILE A 70 2.79 -13.11 -5.28
C ILE A 70 3.06 -11.87 -6.14
N ASP A 71 2.52 -11.84 -7.36
CA ASP A 71 2.67 -10.71 -8.29
C ASP A 71 1.99 -9.45 -7.78
N TRP A 72 0.77 -9.59 -7.21
CA TRP A 72 0.10 -8.46 -6.59
C TRP A 72 0.93 -7.90 -5.43
N LEU A 73 1.45 -8.77 -4.54
CA LEU A 73 2.26 -8.34 -3.39
C LEU A 73 3.55 -7.65 -3.82
N ASN A 74 4.24 -8.18 -4.84
CA ASN A 74 5.46 -7.59 -5.38
C ASN A 74 5.19 -6.20 -5.99
N ASN A 75 4.13 -6.09 -6.79
CA ASN A 75 3.74 -4.82 -7.38
C ASN A 75 3.26 -3.81 -6.33
N PHE A 76 2.50 -4.25 -5.33
CA PHE A 76 2.09 -3.42 -4.19
C PHE A 76 3.29 -2.84 -3.44
N LYS A 77 4.28 -3.68 -3.10
CA LYS A 77 5.52 -3.23 -2.46
C LYS A 77 6.27 -2.21 -3.32
N LYS A 78 6.38 -2.46 -4.62
CA LYS A 78 7.07 -1.58 -5.58
C LYS A 78 6.39 -0.21 -5.69
N ARG A 79 5.05 -0.17 -5.79
CA ARG A 79 4.29 1.09 -5.89
C ARG A 79 4.36 1.94 -4.62
N ASN A 80 4.45 1.29 -3.46
CA ASN A 80 4.42 1.95 -2.16
C ASN A 80 5.81 2.09 -1.51
N ASN A 81 6.88 1.81 -2.26
CA ASN A 81 8.26 1.85 -1.77
C ASN A 81 8.49 1.06 -0.47
N ILE A 82 7.72 -0.01 -0.26
CA ILE A 82 7.85 -0.87 0.92
C ILE A 82 9.04 -1.79 0.69
N LYS A 83 10.21 -1.38 1.21
CA LYS A 83 11.40 -2.22 1.22
C LYS A 83 11.17 -3.39 2.17
N GLN A 84 11.63 -4.58 1.79
CA GLN A 84 11.65 -5.71 2.72
C GLN A 84 12.65 -5.37 3.84
N TYR A 85 12.17 -4.88 4.97
CA TYR A 85 12.98 -4.86 6.18
C TYR A 85 12.97 -6.29 6.74
N ASN A 86 13.88 -7.13 6.23
CA ASN A 86 14.38 -8.23 7.03
C ASN A 86 15.21 -7.57 8.12
N LYS A 87 14.59 -7.26 9.28
CA LYS A 87 15.39 -7.06 10.47
C LYS A 87 15.94 -8.44 10.79
N TYR A 88 17.18 -8.69 10.37
CA TYR A 88 17.97 -9.81 10.84
C TYR A 88 17.94 -9.74 12.36
N GLU A 89 17.25 -10.69 12.98
CA GLU A 89 17.56 -11.06 14.35
C GLU A 89 18.82 -11.92 14.24
N GLU A 90 19.97 -11.28 14.41
CA GLU A 90 21.18 -11.99 14.81
C GLU A 90 20.88 -12.64 16.17
N VAL A 91 20.96 -13.98 16.20
CA VAL A 91 21.09 -14.77 17.43
C VAL A 91 22.42 -15.49 17.35
#